data_AF-A0A1E3HSB4-F1
#
_entry.id   AF-A0A1E3HSB4-F1
#
_cell.length_a   1.000
_cell.length_b   1.000
_cell.length_c   1.000
_cell.angle_alpha   90.00
_cell.angle_beta   90.00
_cell.angle_gamma   90.00
#
_symmetry.space_group_name_H-M   'P 1'
#
loop_
_entity.id
_entity.type
_entity.pdbx_description
1 polymer ?
#
loop_
_entity_poly.entity_id
_entity_poly.type
_entity_poly.pdbx_seq_one_letter_code
_entity_poly.pdbx_strand_id
1 'polypeptide(L)'
;MGSDKLDIITAYPELTNIKAQEQKLPGKDVDMDPLAEFTKLETWDDDGKPCLKEYVGSGKLKGKTAIITGGDSGIGRAAAQMFAREGADMTIVYLPEEEEDAQRVKKAIQQDGQDVLLLAHDLMKSEEAADVVRKHIDHFGKLDILVNNASKQIMCKSLPEIDLNNVESTFRSNILGMFALTKAAIPHLKRGSAIINTSSVTAFKGSAAMLDYSSTKGAIISFTRSLALQLAPQGIRVNGVCPGPVYTPLQPASRPAENMEGWSLGGPPLHGRASMPAEMGPAYVFLASADSNAMTGHFLHLNNGQWLG
;
A
#
# COMPACT_ATOMS: atom_id res chain seq x y z
N MET A 1 2.29 19.18 36.02
CA MET A 1 1.28 19.53 35.00
C MET A 1 0.69 18.21 34.55
N GLY A 2 -0.62 18.03 34.75
CA GLY A 2 -1.31 16.75 34.62
C GLY A 2 -1.14 16.14 33.24
N SER A 3 -1.00 14.82 33.20
CA SER A 3 -1.09 14.01 32.00
C SER A 3 -2.53 14.06 31.49
N ASP A 4 -2.88 15.09 30.74
CA ASP A 4 -4.06 15.03 29.89
C ASP A 4 -3.77 13.93 28.87
N LYS A 5 -4.32 12.74 29.10
CA LYS A 5 -4.37 11.70 28.08
C LYS A 5 -5.04 12.37 26.89
N LEU A 6 -4.32 12.51 25.78
CA LEU A 6 -4.92 12.86 24.50
C LEU A 6 -6.08 11.88 24.29
N ASP A 7 -7.31 12.40 24.32
CA ASP A 7 -8.49 11.60 24.00
C ASP A 7 -8.35 11.18 22.54
N ILE A 8 -7.89 9.95 22.32
CA ILE A 8 -7.79 9.34 20.99
C ILE A 8 -9.21 9.06 20.54
N ILE A 9 -9.74 9.91 19.66
CA ILE A 9 -11.09 9.78 19.13
C ILE A 9 -11.03 8.98 17.83
N THR A 10 -11.55 7.75 17.88
CA THR A 10 -11.54 6.79 16.77
C THR A 10 -12.68 5.78 16.91
N ALA A 11 -13.21 5.33 15.78
CA ALA A 11 -14.12 4.19 15.63
C ALA A 11 -13.37 2.87 15.38
N TYR A 12 -12.05 2.90 15.23
CA TYR A 12 -11.19 1.70 15.20
C TYR A 12 -10.69 1.36 16.61
N PRO A 13 -11.42 0.55 17.41
CA PRO A 13 -10.98 0.17 18.75
C PRO A 13 -9.66 -0.59 18.74
N GLU A 14 -9.35 -1.30 17.65
CA GLU A 14 -8.14 -2.08 17.46
C GLU A 14 -6.86 -1.24 17.63
N LEU A 15 -6.89 0.00 17.16
CA LEU A 15 -5.74 0.90 17.22
C LEU A 15 -5.47 1.43 18.62
N THR A 16 -6.45 1.40 19.52
CA THR A 16 -6.31 1.87 20.91
C THR A 16 -5.78 0.80 21.86
N ASN A 17 -5.66 -0.44 21.40
CA ASN A 17 -5.25 -1.59 22.21
C ASN A 17 -4.33 -2.54 21.44
N ILE A 18 -3.38 -1.99 20.67
CA ILE A 18 -2.37 -2.78 19.98
C ILE A 18 -1.47 -3.44 21.03
N LYS A 19 -1.38 -4.77 21.01
CA LYS A 19 -0.53 -5.55 21.90
C LYS A 19 0.89 -5.67 21.37
N ALA A 20 1.83 -5.94 22.27
CA ALA A 20 3.16 -6.37 21.87
C ALA A 20 3.07 -7.61 20.97
N GLN A 21 3.65 -7.53 19.77
CA GLN A 21 3.62 -8.60 18.79
C GLN A 21 4.77 -8.44 17.80
N GLU A 22 5.35 -9.54 17.36
CA GLU A 22 6.41 -9.56 16.35
C GLU A 22 6.14 -10.68 15.35
N GLN A 23 6.65 -10.49 14.14
CA GLN A 23 6.56 -11.48 13.08
C GLN A 23 7.89 -11.54 12.33
N LYS A 24 8.06 -12.54 11.47
CA LYS A 24 9.16 -12.56 10.49
C LYS A 24 8.68 -11.92 9.20
N LEU A 25 9.57 -11.22 8.49
CA LEU A 25 9.29 -10.76 7.14
C LEU A 25 8.82 -11.92 6.24
N PRO A 26 7.82 -11.71 5.38
CA PRO A 26 7.15 -10.42 5.12
C PRO A 26 6.05 -10.03 6.15
N GLY A 27 5.63 -10.98 6.99
CA GLY A 27 4.50 -10.84 7.91
C GLY A 27 3.19 -11.28 7.25
N LYS A 28 2.14 -11.46 8.05
CA LYS A 28 0.79 -11.84 7.61
C LYS A 28 -0.28 -11.06 8.37
N ASP A 29 -1.34 -10.65 7.67
CA ASP A 29 -2.52 -10.03 8.29
C ASP A 29 -3.19 -11.02 9.25
N VAL A 30 -3.20 -12.31 8.90
CA VAL A 30 -3.84 -13.35 9.73
C VAL A 30 -3.21 -13.48 11.12
N ASP A 31 -1.95 -13.09 11.25
CA ASP A 31 -1.14 -13.21 12.46
C ASP A 31 -1.11 -11.91 13.28
N MET A 32 -1.84 -10.86 12.85
CA MET A 32 -1.94 -9.62 13.61
C MET A 32 -2.95 -9.74 14.77
N ASP A 33 -2.63 -9.16 15.93
CA ASP A 33 -3.54 -9.07 17.08
C ASP A 33 -3.54 -7.65 17.68
N PRO A 34 -4.62 -6.87 17.51
CA PRO A 34 -5.85 -7.20 16.78
C PRO A 34 -5.65 -7.26 15.25
N LEU A 35 -6.62 -7.85 14.54
CA LEU A 35 -6.67 -7.84 13.07
C LEU A 35 -6.88 -6.42 12.52
N ALA A 36 -6.34 -6.16 11.33
CA ALA A 36 -6.56 -4.89 10.62
C ALA A 36 -7.93 -4.84 9.91
N GLU A 37 -8.41 -3.62 9.65
CA GLU A 37 -9.63 -3.33 8.90
C GLU A 37 -9.28 -2.83 7.48
N PHE A 38 -9.96 -3.37 6.46
CA PHE A 38 -9.60 -3.17 5.06
C PHE A 38 -10.66 -2.44 4.24
N THR A 39 -11.92 -2.43 4.70
CA THR A 39 -13.04 -1.93 3.90
C THR A 39 -13.98 -1.00 4.63
N LYS A 40 -13.97 -0.98 5.96
CA LYS A 40 -14.76 -0.01 6.72
C LYS A 40 -13.99 1.28 6.96
N LEU A 41 -14.58 2.39 6.56
CA LEU A 41 -14.06 3.73 6.76
C LEU A 41 -14.65 4.36 8.01
N GLU A 42 -13.81 5.04 8.77
CA GLU A 42 -14.26 5.92 9.85
C GLU A 42 -14.96 7.15 9.28
N THR A 43 -16.14 7.42 9.83
CA THR A 43 -16.98 8.58 9.52
C THR A 43 -17.48 9.19 10.82
N TRP A 44 -18.03 10.40 10.76
CA TRP A 44 -18.49 11.15 11.92
C TRP A 44 -20.00 11.41 11.80
N ASP A 45 -20.74 11.24 12.90
CA ASP A 45 -22.14 11.65 12.97
C ASP A 45 -22.28 13.15 13.29
N ASP A 46 -23.53 13.63 13.34
CA ASP A 46 -23.84 15.05 13.59
C ASP A 46 -23.39 15.53 14.98
N ASP A 47 -23.21 14.61 15.93
CA ASP A 47 -22.71 14.88 17.28
C ASP A 47 -21.17 14.81 17.36
N GLY A 48 -20.49 14.57 16.23
CA GLY A 48 -19.03 14.45 16.18
C GLY A 48 -18.52 13.16 16.82
N LYS A 49 -19.32 12.09 16.87
CA LYS A 49 -18.90 10.77 17.31
C LYS A 49 -18.46 9.91 16.11
N PRO A 50 -17.32 9.20 16.20
CA PRO A 50 -16.84 8.40 15.09
C PRO A 50 -17.62 7.07 14.99
N CYS A 51 -17.86 6.60 13.77
CA CYS A 51 -18.45 5.30 13.47
C CYS A 51 -17.86 4.69 12.19
N LEU A 52 -17.80 3.36 12.12
CA LEU A 52 -17.33 2.64 10.95
C LEU A 52 -18.47 2.41 9.96
N LYS A 53 -18.24 2.76 8.68
CA LYS A 53 -19.16 2.49 7.57
C LYS A 53 -18.45 1.72 6.48
N GLU A 54 -19.14 0.72 5.93
CA GLU A 54 -18.62 -0.07 4.83
C GLU A 54 -18.38 0.80 3.59
N TYR A 55 -17.22 0.66 2.94
CA TYR A 55 -16.97 1.30 1.65
C TYR A 55 -17.90 0.73 0.58
N VAL A 56 -18.69 1.58 -0.06
CA VAL A 56 -19.61 1.18 -1.13
C VAL A 56 -19.08 1.71 -2.45
N GLY A 57 -18.80 0.80 -3.38
CA GLY A 57 -18.36 1.16 -4.72
C GLY A 57 -19.45 1.83 -5.55
N SER A 58 -19.04 2.61 -6.55
CA SER A 58 -19.90 3.38 -7.43
C SER A 58 -19.64 3.10 -8.93
N GLY A 59 -18.87 2.06 -9.23
CA GLY A 59 -18.53 1.64 -10.59
C GLY A 59 -17.43 2.47 -11.26
N LYS A 60 -16.59 3.17 -10.49
CA LYS A 60 -15.51 4.04 -11.00
C LYS A 60 -14.46 3.28 -11.80
N LEU A 61 -14.29 2.00 -11.55
CA LEU A 61 -13.32 1.14 -12.21
C LEU A 61 -13.99 -0.01 -12.99
N LYS A 62 -15.27 0.15 -13.33
CA LYS A 62 -16.06 -0.89 -13.98
C LYS A 62 -15.38 -1.40 -15.25
N GLY A 63 -15.13 -2.71 -15.27
CA GLY A 63 -14.50 -3.41 -16.39
C GLY A 63 -13.04 -3.06 -16.58
N LYS A 64 -12.35 -2.45 -15.60
CA LYS A 64 -10.89 -2.26 -15.62
C LYS A 64 -10.18 -3.53 -15.13
N THR A 65 -8.93 -3.71 -15.55
CA THR A 65 -8.07 -4.78 -15.02
C THR A 65 -6.83 -4.19 -14.35
N ALA A 66 -6.44 -4.73 -13.20
CA ALA A 66 -5.31 -4.22 -12.42
C ALA A 66 -4.25 -5.28 -12.10
N ILE A 67 -2.99 -4.89 -11.96
CA ILE A 67 -1.96 -5.65 -11.25
C ILE A 67 -1.62 -4.90 -9.97
N ILE A 68 -1.69 -5.57 -8.82
CA ILE A 68 -1.36 -5.00 -7.50
C ILE A 68 -0.29 -5.88 -6.84
N THR A 69 0.87 -5.31 -6.56
CA THR A 69 1.93 -6.01 -5.81
C THR A 69 1.77 -5.79 -4.30
N GLY A 70 1.97 -6.84 -3.50
CA GLY A 70 1.69 -6.84 -2.06
C GLY A 70 0.20 -6.60 -1.79
N GLY A 71 -0.67 -7.18 -2.62
CA GLY A 71 -2.12 -7.04 -2.52
C GLY A 71 -2.79 -8.12 -1.67
N ASP A 72 -2.01 -9.07 -1.16
CA ASP A 72 -2.39 -10.10 -0.20
C ASP A 72 -2.72 -9.50 1.18
N SER A 73 -2.05 -8.40 1.56
CA SER A 73 -2.16 -7.83 2.90
C SER A 73 -2.10 -6.30 2.95
N GLY A 74 -2.40 -5.74 4.12
CA GLY A 74 -2.23 -4.31 4.41
C GLY A 74 -2.87 -3.35 3.39
N ILE A 75 -2.09 -2.34 2.96
CA ILE A 75 -2.56 -1.27 2.05
C ILE A 75 -2.95 -1.82 0.68
N GLY A 76 -2.17 -2.75 0.13
CA GLY A 76 -2.47 -3.33 -1.17
C GLY A 76 -3.76 -4.14 -1.15
N ARG A 77 -4.03 -4.87 -0.06
CA ARG A 77 -5.31 -5.55 0.16
C ARG A 77 -6.49 -4.58 0.23
N ALA A 78 -6.37 -3.49 0.97
CA ALA A 78 -7.43 -2.48 1.02
C ALA A 78 -7.70 -1.86 -0.36
N ALA A 79 -6.65 -1.55 -1.13
CA ALA A 79 -6.79 -1.10 -2.51
C ALA A 79 -7.46 -2.16 -3.40
N ALA A 80 -7.06 -3.42 -3.30
CA ALA A 80 -7.62 -4.53 -4.08
C ALA A 80 -9.11 -4.74 -3.81
N GLN A 81 -9.53 -4.78 -2.53
CA GLN A 81 -10.95 -4.94 -2.18
C GLN A 81 -11.79 -3.75 -2.64
N MET A 82 -11.28 -2.51 -2.51
CA MET A 82 -12.00 -1.34 -3.01
C MET A 82 -12.03 -1.27 -4.55
N PHE A 83 -10.98 -1.75 -5.23
CA PHE A 83 -11.00 -1.88 -6.69
C PHE A 83 -12.06 -2.89 -7.13
N ALA A 84 -12.20 -4.00 -6.41
CA ALA A 84 -13.21 -5.01 -6.70
C ALA A 84 -14.63 -4.43 -6.57
N ARG A 85 -14.89 -3.70 -5.48
CA ARG A 85 -16.18 -3.01 -5.27
C ARG A 85 -16.46 -1.93 -6.31
N GLU A 86 -15.42 -1.32 -6.87
CA GLU A 86 -15.54 -0.37 -7.97
C GLU A 86 -15.65 -1.03 -9.35
N GLY A 87 -15.63 -2.37 -9.41
CA GLY A 87 -15.91 -3.19 -10.58
C GLY A 87 -14.68 -3.54 -11.43
N ALA A 88 -13.49 -3.61 -10.83
CA ALA A 88 -12.27 -4.03 -11.51
C ALA A 88 -11.91 -5.49 -11.19
N ASP A 89 -11.49 -6.22 -12.22
CA ASP A 89 -10.81 -7.50 -12.07
C ASP A 89 -9.30 -7.26 -11.82
N MET A 90 -8.59 -8.22 -11.23
CA MET A 90 -7.18 -7.97 -10.91
C MET A 90 -6.28 -9.19 -10.78
N THR A 91 -4.97 -8.94 -10.84
CA THR A 91 -3.92 -9.85 -10.41
C THR A 91 -3.31 -9.35 -9.12
N ILE A 92 -3.20 -10.22 -8.12
CA ILE A 92 -2.49 -9.97 -6.87
C ILE A 92 -1.15 -10.70 -6.91
N VAL A 93 -0.07 -9.96 -6.73
CA VAL A 93 1.30 -10.49 -6.69
C VAL A 93 1.84 -10.40 -5.27
N TYR A 94 2.33 -11.50 -4.73
CA TYR A 94 2.74 -11.65 -3.32
C TYR A 94 3.84 -12.71 -3.19
N LEU A 95 4.44 -12.86 -2.01
CA LEU A 95 5.44 -13.90 -1.78
C LEU A 95 4.77 -15.25 -1.42
N PRO A 96 5.34 -16.41 -1.80
CA PRO A 96 4.75 -17.72 -1.51
C PRO A 96 4.37 -17.95 -0.04
N GLU A 97 5.11 -17.35 0.89
CA GLU A 97 4.85 -17.43 2.33
C GLU A 97 3.50 -16.83 2.73
N GLU A 98 2.99 -15.86 1.97
CA GLU A 98 1.76 -15.08 2.21
C GLU A 98 0.50 -15.70 1.56
N GLU A 99 0.60 -16.92 1.02
CA GLU A 99 -0.49 -17.60 0.30
C GLU A 99 -1.83 -17.63 1.06
N GLU A 100 -1.80 -17.80 2.38
CA GLU A 100 -3.01 -17.81 3.19
C GLU A 100 -3.77 -16.48 3.11
N ASP A 101 -3.06 -15.36 3.20
CA ASP A 101 -3.65 -14.02 3.09
C ASP A 101 -4.16 -13.76 1.68
N ALA A 102 -3.38 -14.12 0.67
CA ALA A 102 -3.78 -14.01 -0.72
C ALA A 102 -5.09 -14.75 -1.01
N GLN A 103 -5.28 -15.95 -0.46
CA GLN A 103 -6.53 -16.71 -0.60
C GLN A 103 -7.72 -16.04 0.12
N ARG A 104 -7.50 -15.41 1.28
CA ARG A 104 -8.55 -14.62 1.97
C ARG A 104 -8.95 -13.41 1.13
N VAL A 105 -7.99 -12.71 0.53
CA VAL A 105 -8.25 -11.60 -0.39
C VAL A 105 -9.01 -12.07 -1.63
N LYS A 106 -8.60 -13.19 -2.23
CA LYS A 106 -9.31 -13.79 -3.36
C LYS A 106 -10.77 -14.04 -3.04
N LYS A 107 -11.06 -14.66 -1.89
CA LYS A 107 -12.44 -14.91 -1.46
C LYS A 107 -13.24 -13.61 -1.31
N ALA A 108 -12.65 -12.57 -0.71
CA ALA A 108 -13.31 -11.28 -0.55
C ALA A 108 -13.62 -10.62 -1.92
N ILE A 109 -12.66 -10.61 -2.85
CA ILE A 109 -12.85 -10.05 -4.20
C ILE A 109 -13.94 -10.81 -4.97
N GLN A 110 -13.96 -12.14 -4.87
CA GLN A 110 -14.98 -12.98 -5.51
C GLN A 110 -16.38 -12.76 -4.91
N GLN A 111 -16.47 -12.42 -3.62
CA GLN A 111 -17.74 -12.03 -2.99
C GLN A 111 -18.29 -10.71 -3.54
N ASP A 112 -17.40 -9.80 -3.96
CA ASP A 112 -17.75 -8.56 -4.68
C ASP A 112 -17.98 -8.79 -6.19
N GLY A 113 -17.95 -10.05 -6.65
CA GLY A 113 -18.31 -10.45 -8.01
C GLY A 113 -17.24 -10.17 -9.07
N GLN A 114 -16.01 -9.88 -8.67
CA GLN A 114 -14.89 -9.68 -9.59
C GLN A 114 -13.99 -10.91 -9.67
N ASP A 115 -13.27 -11.06 -10.77
CA ASP A 115 -12.28 -12.11 -10.98
C ASP A 115 -10.90 -11.67 -10.49
N VAL A 116 -10.14 -12.64 -9.97
CA VAL A 116 -8.81 -12.40 -9.41
C VAL A 116 -7.85 -13.55 -9.65
N LEU A 117 -6.71 -13.20 -10.25
CA LEU A 117 -5.58 -14.08 -10.45
C LEU A 117 -4.56 -13.88 -9.32
N LEU A 118 -4.23 -14.96 -8.61
CA LEU A 118 -3.19 -14.95 -7.59
C LEU A 118 -1.87 -15.44 -8.17
N LEU A 119 -0.80 -14.67 -7.98
CA LEU A 119 0.55 -14.96 -8.47
C LEU A 119 1.57 -14.83 -7.34
N ALA A 120 2.02 -15.97 -6.81
CA ALA A 120 3.12 -16.03 -5.86
C ALA A 120 4.47 -15.88 -6.60
N HIS A 121 5.04 -14.68 -6.59
CA HIS A 121 6.29 -14.33 -7.30
C HIS A 121 7.15 -13.40 -6.44
N ASP A 122 8.46 -13.63 -6.45
CA ASP A 122 9.45 -12.78 -5.81
C ASP A 122 10.02 -11.77 -6.81
N LEU A 123 9.50 -10.55 -6.77
CA LEU A 123 9.93 -9.47 -7.67
C LEU A 123 11.33 -8.93 -7.37
N MET A 124 12.04 -9.43 -6.35
CA MET A 124 13.49 -9.22 -6.25
C MET A 124 14.25 -9.91 -7.40
N LYS A 125 13.66 -10.93 -8.00
CA LYS A 125 14.12 -11.60 -9.22
C LYS A 125 13.46 -10.94 -10.43
N SER A 126 14.17 -10.01 -11.06
CA SER A 126 13.61 -9.15 -12.10
C SER A 126 13.08 -9.92 -13.33
N GLU A 127 13.55 -11.14 -13.56
CA GLU A 127 13.07 -12.06 -14.58
C GLU A 127 11.61 -12.50 -14.36
N GLU A 128 11.13 -12.55 -13.12
CA GLU A 128 9.77 -12.95 -12.77
C GLU A 128 8.74 -11.88 -13.17
N ALA A 129 9.16 -10.62 -13.28
CA ALA A 129 8.27 -9.49 -13.60
C ALA A 129 7.59 -9.63 -14.97
N ALA A 130 8.30 -10.15 -15.98
CA ALA A 130 7.74 -10.38 -17.31
C ALA A 130 6.70 -11.51 -17.30
N ASP A 131 6.91 -12.54 -16.49
CA ASP A 131 5.97 -13.65 -16.32
C ASP A 131 4.66 -13.19 -15.67
N VAL A 132 4.74 -12.31 -14.67
CA VAL A 132 3.57 -11.70 -14.02
C VAL A 132 2.71 -10.96 -15.05
N VAL A 133 3.29 -10.06 -15.84
CA VAL A 133 2.55 -9.28 -16.84
C VAL A 133 1.99 -10.21 -17.92
N ARG A 134 2.76 -11.18 -18.39
CA ARG A 134 2.29 -12.16 -19.37
C ARG A 134 1.07 -12.91 -18.86
N LYS A 135 1.13 -13.49 -17.65
CA LYS A 135 0.01 -14.23 -17.04
C LYS A 135 -1.22 -13.36 -16.83
N HIS A 136 -1.04 -12.09 -16.45
CA HIS A 136 -2.15 -11.14 -16.36
C HIS A 136 -2.82 -10.91 -17.73
N ILE A 137 -2.03 -10.68 -18.78
CA ILE A 137 -2.56 -10.47 -20.13
C ILE A 137 -3.19 -11.74 -20.70
N ASP A 138 -2.61 -12.91 -20.46
CA ASP A 138 -3.18 -14.19 -20.89
C ASP A 138 -4.55 -14.44 -20.23
N HIS A 139 -4.73 -14.02 -18.98
CA HIS A 139 -5.96 -14.23 -18.21
C HIS A 139 -7.04 -13.17 -18.50
N PHE A 140 -6.68 -11.88 -18.51
CA PHE A 140 -7.63 -10.77 -18.60
C PHE A 140 -7.66 -10.08 -19.98
N GLY A 141 -6.70 -10.37 -20.87
CA GLY A 141 -6.59 -9.81 -22.22
C GLY A 141 -6.14 -8.35 -22.30
N LYS A 142 -5.99 -7.65 -21.17
CA LYS A 142 -5.57 -6.25 -21.09
C LYS A 142 -5.05 -5.90 -19.70
N LEU A 143 -4.35 -4.76 -19.61
CA LEU A 143 -3.94 -4.14 -18.35
C LEU A 143 -4.33 -2.66 -18.37
N ASP A 144 -5.13 -2.23 -17.41
CA ASP A 144 -5.54 -0.83 -17.27
C ASP A 144 -4.78 -0.10 -16.15
N ILE A 145 -4.51 -0.78 -15.03
CA ILE A 145 -3.97 -0.18 -13.81
C ILE A 145 -2.78 -1.00 -13.28
N LEU A 146 -1.66 -0.35 -12.99
CA LEU A 146 -0.53 -0.95 -12.29
C LEU A 146 -0.35 -0.29 -10.92
N VAL A 147 -0.37 -1.07 -9.85
CA VAL A 147 -0.08 -0.61 -8.48
C VAL A 147 1.20 -1.27 -7.98
N ASN A 148 2.27 -0.47 -7.91
CA ASN A 148 3.52 -0.89 -7.26
C ASN A 148 3.44 -0.55 -5.76
N ASN A 149 3.05 -1.53 -4.96
CA ASN A 149 2.84 -1.37 -3.51
C ASN A 149 3.76 -2.26 -2.66
N ALA A 150 4.14 -3.46 -3.13
CA ALA A 150 5.04 -4.36 -2.41
C ALA A 150 6.31 -3.63 -1.94
N SER A 151 6.70 -3.91 -0.71
CA SER A 151 7.86 -3.25 -0.10
C SER A 151 8.47 -4.10 1.00
N LYS A 152 9.79 -4.02 1.13
CA LYS A 152 10.57 -4.50 2.27
C LYS A 152 11.05 -3.31 3.12
N GLN A 153 11.00 -3.46 4.43
CA GLN A 153 11.62 -2.54 5.38
C GLN A 153 12.30 -3.31 6.51
N ILE A 154 13.48 -2.86 6.93
CA ILE A 154 14.23 -3.43 8.05
C ILE A 154 14.72 -2.26 8.91
N MET A 155 14.51 -2.33 10.22
CA MET A 155 14.99 -1.29 11.12
C MET A 155 16.48 -1.46 11.44
N CYS A 156 17.22 -0.37 11.39
CA CYS A 156 18.59 -0.27 11.86
C CYS A 156 18.79 1.11 12.49
N LYS A 157 19.16 1.16 13.78
CA LYS A 157 19.26 2.41 14.54
C LYS A 157 20.57 3.18 14.28
N SER A 158 21.56 2.54 13.65
CA SER A 158 22.92 3.05 13.53
C SER A 158 23.52 2.68 12.18
N LEU A 159 23.92 3.67 11.38
CA LEU A 159 24.52 3.44 10.05
C LEU A 159 25.78 2.55 10.11
N PRO A 160 26.72 2.71 11.06
CA PRO A 160 27.84 1.79 11.20
C PRO A 160 27.48 0.30 11.39
N GLU A 161 26.26 -0.01 11.85
CA GLU A 161 25.78 -1.37 12.09
C GLU A 161 24.93 -1.92 10.94
N ILE A 162 24.68 -1.12 9.89
CA ILE A 162 23.80 -1.54 8.80
C ILE A 162 24.45 -2.69 8.02
N ASP A 163 23.68 -3.75 7.81
CA ASP A 163 24.09 -4.82 6.90
C ASP A 163 23.83 -4.38 5.46
N LEU A 164 24.88 -4.29 4.66
CA LEU A 164 24.79 -3.90 3.25
C LEU A 164 23.99 -4.91 2.40
N ASN A 165 23.91 -6.17 2.80
CA ASN A 165 23.04 -7.14 2.13
C ASN A 165 21.56 -6.80 2.35
N ASN A 166 21.20 -6.30 3.54
CA ASN A 166 19.86 -5.79 3.81
C ASN A 166 19.57 -4.54 2.98
N VAL A 167 20.54 -3.62 2.85
CA VAL A 167 20.41 -2.45 1.97
C VAL A 167 20.16 -2.88 0.52
N GLU A 168 20.97 -3.79 -0.02
CA GLU A 168 20.79 -4.29 -1.38
C GLU A 168 19.41 -4.96 -1.55
N SER A 169 19.01 -5.80 -0.59
CA SER A 169 17.71 -6.46 -0.62
C SER A 169 16.54 -5.48 -0.57
N THR A 170 16.62 -4.43 0.25
CA THR A 170 15.62 -3.35 0.31
C THR A 170 15.51 -2.64 -1.04
N PHE A 171 16.62 -2.32 -1.71
CA PHE A 171 16.61 -1.71 -3.05
C PHE A 171 16.13 -2.68 -4.14
N ARG A 172 16.47 -3.96 -4.07
CA ARG A 172 15.96 -4.98 -5.01
C ARG A 172 14.44 -5.07 -4.94
N SER A 173 13.90 -5.19 -3.74
CA SER A 173 12.45 -5.28 -3.52
C SER A 173 11.74 -3.98 -3.91
N ASN A 174 12.17 -2.84 -3.34
CA ASN A 174 11.41 -1.59 -3.43
C ASN A 174 11.61 -0.85 -4.76
N ILE A 175 12.78 -1.01 -5.41
CA ILE A 175 13.16 -0.24 -6.60
C ILE A 175 13.31 -1.14 -7.81
N LEU A 176 14.22 -2.12 -7.79
CA LEU A 176 14.53 -2.88 -8.99
C LEU A 176 13.35 -3.73 -9.46
N GLY A 177 12.62 -4.37 -8.54
CA GLY A 177 11.37 -5.06 -8.83
C GLY A 177 10.30 -4.15 -9.42
N MET A 178 10.12 -2.94 -8.85
CA MET A 178 9.22 -1.92 -9.38
C MET A 178 9.59 -1.50 -10.82
N PHE A 179 10.88 -1.26 -11.09
CA PHE A 179 11.37 -0.94 -12.43
C PHE A 179 11.12 -2.09 -13.41
N ALA A 180 11.42 -3.33 -13.02
CA ALA A 180 11.25 -4.50 -13.87
C ALA A 180 9.78 -4.73 -14.24
N LEU A 181 8.88 -4.68 -13.25
CA LEU A 181 7.44 -4.84 -13.47
C LEU A 181 6.86 -3.71 -14.30
N THR A 182 7.21 -2.46 -13.98
CA THR A 182 6.74 -1.30 -14.74
C THR A 182 7.22 -1.35 -16.19
N LYS A 183 8.50 -1.70 -16.42
CA LYS A 183 9.07 -1.89 -17.76
C LYS A 183 8.30 -2.95 -18.56
N ALA A 184 7.99 -4.09 -17.93
CA ALA A 184 7.23 -5.17 -18.58
C ALA A 184 5.77 -4.77 -18.86
N ALA A 185 5.16 -3.94 -18.01
CA ALA A 185 3.76 -3.51 -18.12
C ALA A 185 3.52 -2.46 -19.21
N ILE A 186 4.44 -1.50 -19.39
CA ILE A 186 4.27 -0.35 -20.30
C ILE A 186 3.76 -0.71 -21.71
N PRO A 187 4.27 -1.76 -22.39
CA PRO A 187 3.78 -2.16 -23.72
C PRO A 187 2.29 -2.51 -23.77
N HIS A 188 1.67 -2.84 -22.63
CA HIS A 188 0.27 -3.24 -22.54
C HIS A 188 -0.65 -2.13 -22.03
N LEU A 189 -0.10 -1.03 -21.52
CA LEU A 189 -0.86 0.13 -21.07
C LEU A 189 -1.29 0.99 -22.26
N LYS A 190 -2.46 1.60 -22.16
CA LYS A 190 -3.05 2.44 -23.22
C LYS A 190 -3.36 3.83 -22.69
N ARG A 191 -3.71 4.77 -23.58
CA ARG A 191 -4.25 6.07 -23.17
C ARG A 191 -5.43 5.85 -22.20
N GLY A 192 -5.38 6.52 -21.05
CA GLY A 192 -6.33 6.37 -19.96
C GLY A 192 -5.93 5.34 -18.88
N SER A 193 -4.83 4.60 -19.07
CA SER A 193 -4.25 3.75 -18.03
C SER A 193 -3.60 4.58 -16.92
N ALA A 194 -3.44 3.95 -15.74
CA ALA A 194 -2.86 4.56 -14.56
C ALA A 194 -1.79 3.66 -13.92
N ILE A 195 -0.68 4.28 -13.49
CA ILE A 195 0.32 3.67 -12.63
C ILE A 195 0.29 4.38 -11.27
N ILE A 196 0.24 3.62 -10.19
CA ILE A 196 0.21 4.13 -8.82
C ILE A 196 1.36 3.51 -8.03
N ASN A 197 2.25 4.34 -7.50
CA ASN A 197 3.40 3.88 -6.72
C ASN A 197 3.25 4.25 -5.24
N THR A 198 3.49 3.29 -4.35
CA THR A 198 3.40 3.52 -2.90
C THR A 198 4.77 3.95 -2.35
N SER A 199 4.91 5.24 -2.07
CA SER A 199 6.08 5.79 -1.39
C SER A 199 5.86 5.74 0.14
N SER A 200 6.26 6.77 0.88
CA SER A 200 6.06 6.89 2.32
C SER A 200 6.31 8.34 2.75
N VAL A 201 5.72 8.74 3.87
CA VAL A 201 6.07 9.98 4.56
C VAL A 201 7.57 10.06 4.90
N THR A 202 8.24 8.91 5.10
CA THR A 202 9.68 8.86 5.44
C THR A 202 10.58 9.41 4.33
N ALA A 203 10.11 9.43 3.08
CA ALA A 203 10.83 10.05 1.98
C ALA A 203 10.94 11.57 2.12
N PHE A 204 10.07 12.19 2.91
CA PHE A 204 10.01 13.64 3.10
C PHE A 204 10.51 14.04 4.49
N LYS A 205 10.00 13.40 5.55
CA LYS A 205 10.37 13.73 6.93
C LYS A 205 11.64 13.02 7.42
N GLY A 206 12.12 12.02 6.67
CA GLY A 206 13.20 11.13 7.08
C GLY A 206 12.77 10.08 8.13
N SER A 207 13.70 9.20 8.48
CA SER A 207 13.60 8.27 9.61
C SER A 207 14.99 7.85 10.06
N ALA A 208 15.35 8.14 11.32
CA ALA A 208 16.65 7.79 11.86
C ALA A 208 16.91 6.27 11.92
N ALA A 209 15.86 5.46 11.98
CA ALA A 209 15.95 4.00 12.13
C ALA A 209 15.72 3.23 10.82
N MET A 210 15.53 3.91 9.69
CA MET A 210 15.13 3.29 8.42
C MET A 210 15.77 4.02 7.23
N LEU A 211 17.10 4.16 7.23
CA LEU A 211 17.84 4.96 6.25
C LEU A 211 17.71 4.40 4.82
N ASP A 212 17.94 3.11 4.64
CA ASP A 212 17.84 2.41 3.35
C ASP A 212 16.41 2.45 2.80
N TYR A 213 15.42 2.10 3.63
CA TYR A 213 14.01 2.19 3.27
C TYR A 213 13.62 3.62 2.87
N SER A 214 13.94 4.63 3.68
CA SER A 214 13.60 6.04 3.37
C SER A 214 14.25 6.49 2.05
N SER A 215 15.49 6.04 1.79
CA SER A 215 16.19 6.28 0.51
C SER A 215 15.43 5.66 -0.67
N THR A 216 14.94 4.42 -0.54
CA THR A 216 14.09 3.82 -1.58
C THR A 216 12.78 4.59 -1.78
N LYS A 217 12.12 5.03 -0.70
CA LYS A 217 10.87 5.79 -0.82
C LYS A 217 11.09 7.16 -1.49
N GLY A 218 12.25 7.80 -1.28
CA GLY A 218 12.71 8.95 -2.06
C GLY A 218 12.93 8.64 -3.54
N ALA A 219 13.58 7.51 -3.85
CA ALA A 219 13.79 7.07 -5.23
C ALA A 219 12.46 6.78 -5.96
N ILE A 220 11.45 6.23 -5.28
CA ILE A 220 10.10 6.04 -5.83
C ILE A 220 9.46 7.37 -6.24
N ILE A 221 9.66 8.45 -5.47
CA ILE A 221 9.14 9.78 -5.82
C ILE A 221 9.76 10.28 -7.12
N SER A 222 11.08 10.24 -7.21
CA SER A 222 11.81 10.67 -8.40
C SER A 222 11.45 9.81 -9.62
N PHE A 223 11.33 8.49 -9.44
CA PHE A 223 10.88 7.56 -10.50
C PHE A 223 9.49 7.93 -11.01
N THR A 224 8.53 8.13 -10.09
CA THR A 224 7.13 8.46 -10.42
C THR A 224 7.05 9.75 -11.23
N ARG A 225 7.74 10.80 -10.80
CA ARG A 225 7.75 12.10 -11.49
C ARG A 225 8.38 12.02 -12.88
N SER A 226 9.53 11.36 -12.99
CA SER A 226 10.22 11.19 -14.27
C SER A 226 9.41 10.34 -15.25
N LEU A 227 8.83 9.24 -14.77
CA LEU A 227 8.00 8.36 -15.60
C LEU A 227 6.69 9.05 -16.02
N ALA A 228 6.09 9.85 -15.15
CA ALA A 228 4.92 10.67 -15.48
C ALA A 228 5.19 11.56 -16.69
N LEU A 229 6.33 12.26 -16.71
CA LEU A 229 6.74 13.11 -17.84
C LEU A 229 6.93 12.29 -19.12
N GLN A 230 7.54 11.11 -19.01
CA GLN A 230 7.78 10.22 -20.15
C GLN A 230 6.49 9.68 -20.76
N LEU A 231 5.50 9.34 -19.93
CA LEU A 231 4.27 8.66 -20.36
C LEU A 231 3.09 9.62 -20.59
N ALA A 232 3.18 10.88 -20.16
CA ALA A 232 2.12 11.87 -20.37
C ALA A 232 1.72 12.06 -21.85
N PRO A 233 2.65 12.14 -22.83
CA PRO A 233 2.26 12.22 -24.25
C PRO A 233 1.42 11.02 -24.74
N GLN A 234 1.63 9.84 -24.15
CA GLN A 234 0.88 8.62 -24.43
C GLN A 234 -0.48 8.59 -23.71
N GLY A 235 -0.75 9.55 -22.82
CA GLY A 235 -1.97 9.65 -22.03
C GLY A 235 -2.07 8.62 -20.91
N ILE A 236 -0.92 8.14 -20.41
CA ILE A 236 -0.84 7.26 -19.24
C ILE A 236 -0.43 8.12 -18.04
N ARG A 237 -1.19 8.03 -16.94
CA ARG A 237 -0.93 8.81 -15.71
C ARG A 237 -0.06 7.99 -14.77
N VAL A 238 0.89 8.65 -14.09
CA VAL A 238 1.75 8.00 -13.10
C VAL A 238 1.73 8.85 -11.84
N ASN A 239 1.12 8.36 -10.77
CA ASN A 239 1.00 9.07 -9.50
C ASN A 239 1.44 8.16 -8.35
N GLY A 240 1.34 8.66 -7.12
CA GLY A 240 1.59 7.83 -5.96
C GLY A 240 0.83 8.24 -4.72
N VAL A 241 0.98 7.39 -3.72
CA VAL A 241 0.46 7.63 -2.36
C VAL A 241 1.65 7.65 -1.41
N CYS A 242 1.62 8.57 -0.45
CA CYS A 242 2.60 8.69 0.63
C CYS A 242 1.92 8.44 1.98
N PRO A 243 1.80 7.17 2.41
CA PRO A 243 1.23 6.85 3.70
C PRO A 243 2.09 7.35 4.86
N GLY A 244 1.44 7.68 5.97
CA GLY A 244 2.07 7.80 7.28
C GLY A 244 2.23 6.43 7.98
N PRO A 245 2.08 6.35 9.30
CA PRO A 245 1.99 5.09 10.00
C PRO A 245 0.65 4.43 9.67
N VAL A 246 0.71 3.25 9.05
CA VAL A 246 -0.46 2.41 8.77
C VAL A 246 -0.26 1.08 9.47
N TYR A 247 -1.30 0.60 10.16
CA TYR A 247 -1.29 -0.68 10.87
C TYR A 247 -1.36 -1.84 9.87
N THR A 248 -0.21 -2.44 9.57
CA THR A 248 -0.04 -3.54 8.60
C THR A 248 0.96 -4.55 9.13
N PRO A 249 1.05 -5.77 8.56
CA PRO A 249 1.98 -6.82 8.99
C PRO A 249 3.45 -6.44 8.85
N LEU A 250 3.74 -5.50 7.94
CA LEU A 250 5.07 -4.94 7.75
C LEU A 250 5.60 -4.24 9.01
N GLN A 251 4.73 -3.80 9.94
CA GLN A 251 5.17 -3.15 11.19
C GLN A 251 5.72 -4.17 12.20
N PRO A 252 4.96 -5.18 12.66
CA PRO A 252 5.49 -6.20 13.57
C PRO A 252 6.55 -7.11 12.93
N ALA A 253 6.59 -7.21 11.59
CA ALA A 253 7.65 -7.95 10.90
C ALA A 253 9.00 -7.22 10.87
N SER A 254 9.02 -5.92 11.17
CA SER A 254 10.22 -5.07 11.09
C SER A 254 10.60 -4.44 12.43
N ARG A 255 9.85 -4.72 13.49
CA ARG A 255 9.99 -4.11 14.82
C ARG A 255 10.02 -5.20 15.88
N PRO A 256 10.80 -5.02 16.96
CA PRO A 256 10.65 -5.81 18.17
C PRO A 256 9.22 -5.71 18.74
N ALA A 257 8.75 -6.78 19.38
CA ALA A 257 7.39 -6.89 19.89
C ALA A 257 6.99 -5.72 20.80
N GLU A 258 7.88 -5.30 21.71
CA GLU A 258 7.65 -4.22 22.66
C GLU A 258 7.43 -2.85 21.98
N ASN A 259 7.92 -2.65 20.76
CA ASN A 259 7.69 -1.41 20.01
C ASN A 259 6.32 -1.38 19.33
N MET A 260 5.59 -2.50 19.32
CA MET A 260 4.22 -2.59 18.79
C MET A 260 3.16 -2.24 19.83
N GLU A 261 3.44 -2.43 21.13
CA GLU A 261 2.47 -2.09 22.18
C GLU A 261 2.12 -0.59 22.14
N GLY A 262 0.85 -0.28 21.93
CA GLY A 262 0.38 1.11 21.78
C GLY A 262 1.01 1.87 20.59
N TRP A 263 1.46 1.15 19.56
CA TRP A 263 2.22 1.75 18.45
C TRP A 263 1.48 2.92 17.78
N SER A 264 2.20 4.04 17.65
CA SER A 264 1.71 5.32 17.10
C SER A 264 0.58 6.01 17.89
N LEU A 265 0.19 5.52 19.07
CA LEU A 265 -0.78 6.24 19.91
C LEU A 265 -0.17 7.54 20.47
N GLY A 266 -0.93 8.63 20.40
CA GLY A 266 -0.50 9.98 20.75
C GLY A 266 0.52 10.60 19.79
N GLY A 267 0.92 9.91 18.72
CA GLY A 267 1.97 10.35 17.81
C GLY A 267 1.48 11.27 16.68
N PRO A 268 0.65 10.76 15.74
CA PRO A 268 0.15 11.56 14.62
C PRO A 268 -0.79 12.70 15.05
N PRO A 269 -0.66 13.92 14.48
CA PRO A 269 -1.50 15.06 14.84
C PRO A 269 -3.01 14.85 14.63
N LEU A 270 -3.40 14.23 13.52
CA LEU A 270 -4.79 13.91 13.23
C LEU A 270 -5.15 12.57 13.90
N HIS A 271 -6.21 12.58 14.72
CA HIS A 271 -6.74 11.44 15.49
C HIS A 271 -5.81 10.86 16.58
N GLY A 272 -4.53 11.25 16.68
CA GLY A 272 -3.64 10.73 17.72
C GLY A 272 -3.30 9.24 17.56
N ARG A 273 -3.45 8.67 16.36
CA ARG A 273 -3.27 7.23 16.08
C ARG A 273 -2.69 6.97 14.70
N ALA A 274 -2.18 5.77 14.47
CA ALA A 274 -1.93 5.26 13.12
C ALA A 274 -3.23 5.22 12.29
N SER A 275 -3.10 5.10 10.98
CA SER A 275 -4.22 4.79 10.10
C SER A 275 -4.46 3.28 10.01
N MET A 276 -5.69 2.89 9.73
CA MET A 276 -6.00 1.55 9.22
C MET A 276 -5.73 1.45 7.71
N PRO A 277 -5.47 0.25 7.17
CA PRO A 277 -5.38 0.03 5.73
C PRO A 277 -6.60 0.53 4.95
N ALA A 278 -7.81 0.34 5.51
CA ALA A 278 -9.06 0.83 4.92
C ALA A 278 -9.00 2.33 4.55
N GLU A 279 -8.37 3.15 5.39
CA GLU A 279 -8.28 4.60 5.18
C GLU A 279 -7.37 4.98 4.00
N MET A 280 -6.59 4.03 3.45
CA MET A 280 -5.74 4.24 2.28
C MET A 280 -6.44 3.94 0.96
N GLY A 281 -7.29 2.91 0.93
CA GLY A 281 -7.92 2.38 -0.29
C GLY A 281 -8.61 3.44 -1.18
N PRO A 282 -9.37 4.42 -0.64
CA PRO A 282 -10.06 5.43 -1.44
C PRO A 282 -9.10 6.29 -2.29
N ALA A 283 -7.88 6.55 -1.80
CA ALA A 283 -6.88 7.30 -2.55
C ALA A 283 -6.42 6.53 -3.80
N TYR A 284 -6.27 5.21 -3.70
CA TYR A 284 -5.92 4.37 -4.84
C TYR A 284 -7.05 4.35 -5.88
N VAL A 285 -8.32 4.27 -5.43
CA VAL A 285 -9.48 4.35 -6.33
C VAL A 285 -9.50 5.68 -7.08
N PHE A 286 -9.33 6.79 -6.36
CA PHE A 286 -9.27 8.12 -6.96
C PHE A 286 -8.17 8.20 -8.03
N LEU A 287 -6.94 7.76 -7.70
CA LEU A 287 -5.80 7.80 -8.62
C LEU A 287 -5.94 6.86 -9.82
N ALA A 288 -6.64 5.73 -9.67
CA ALA A 288 -6.90 4.79 -10.75
C ALA A 288 -8.03 5.26 -11.69
N SER A 289 -9.03 5.95 -11.14
CA SER A 289 -10.23 6.37 -11.87
C SER A 289 -10.06 7.64 -12.71
N ALA A 290 -11.10 7.98 -13.47
CA ALA A 290 -11.18 9.23 -14.23
C ALA A 290 -11.26 10.48 -13.35
N ASP A 291 -11.55 10.36 -12.05
CA ASP A 291 -11.64 11.49 -11.13
C ASP A 291 -10.30 12.25 -11.01
N SER A 292 -9.19 11.57 -11.27
CA SER A 292 -7.83 12.12 -11.27
C SER A 292 -7.24 12.32 -12.67
N ASN A 293 -8.09 12.47 -13.71
CA ASN A 293 -7.64 12.57 -15.11
C ASN A 293 -6.67 13.75 -15.37
N ALA A 294 -6.76 14.83 -14.60
CA ALA A 294 -5.87 15.99 -14.70
C ALA A 294 -4.58 15.86 -13.84
N MET A 295 -4.34 14.71 -13.20
CA MET A 295 -3.24 14.51 -12.26
C MET A 295 -2.23 13.47 -12.80
N THR A 296 -0.97 13.86 -12.92
CA THR A 296 0.18 12.97 -13.19
C THR A 296 1.45 13.53 -12.54
N GLY A 297 2.33 12.69 -12.03
CA GLY A 297 3.57 13.07 -11.34
C GLY A 297 3.36 13.52 -9.89
N HIS A 298 2.18 13.32 -9.31
CA HIS A 298 1.82 13.83 -7.99
C HIS A 298 1.65 12.72 -6.95
N PHE A 299 1.68 13.13 -5.69
CA PHE A 299 1.50 12.26 -4.53
C PHE A 299 0.35 12.75 -3.65
N LEU A 300 -0.50 11.83 -3.21
CA LEU A 300 -1.44 12.08 -2.12
C LEU A 300 -0.79 11.71 -0.79
N HIS A 301 -0.81 12.64 0.16
CA HIS A 301 -0.23 12.43 1.49
C HIS A 301 -1.33 12.05 2.49
N LEU A 302 -1.42 10.76 2.81
CA LEU A 302 -2.35 10.21 3.79
C LEU A 302 -1.55 9.82 5.04
N ASN A 303 -1.21 10.82 5.85
CA ASN A 303 -0.19 10.67 6.90
C ASN A 303 -0.61 11.21 8.28
N ASN A 304 -1.91 11.45 8.48
CA ASN A 304 -2.47 12.00 9.71
C ASN A 304 -1.77 13.29 10.19
N GLY A 305 -1.34 14.14 9.26
CA GLY A 305 -0.69 15.42 9.57
C GLY A 305 0.77 15.32 10.00
N GLN A 306 1.40 14.14 9.89
CA GLN A 306 2.82 13.98 10.26
C GLN A 306 3.78 14.77 9.36
N TRP A 307 3.34 15.16 8.17
CA TRP A 307 4.10 16.01 7.26
C TRP A 307 3.13 16.81 6.39
N LEU A 308 3.41 18.10 6.19
CA LEU A 308 2.46 19.07 5.60
C LEU A 308 2.97 19.78 4.33
N GLY A 309 4.17 19.46 3.83
CA GLY A 309 4.78 20.13 2.67
C GLY A 309 6.29 20.30 2.78
#